data_AF-A0AAD9QIA2-F1
#
_entry.id   AF-A0AAD9QIA2-F1
#
_cell.length_a   1.000
_cell.length_b   1.000
_cell.length_c   1.000
_cell.angle_alpha   90.00
_cell.angle_beta   90.00
_cell.angle_gamma   90.00
#
_symmetry.space_group_name_H-M   'P 1'
#
loop_
_entity.id
_entity.type
_entity.pdbx_description
1 polymer ?
#
loop_
_entity_poly.entity_id
_entity_poly.type
_entity_poly.pdbx_seq_one_letter_code
_entity_poly.pdbx_strand_id
1 'polypeptide(L)'
;MTEVNCTSASVRDVKKQCREIIQHITANRSLQAENSKWLLCNREVPSRLQGKLPRCGLSALSMANDLLRNPDDLSLKSDLARHEEQELDNLLKLAQLRGFSEHGEMYSAENLAELAKEFYGHKCIVLNGGLNDGNFIVSEITGGSAVLVAYDADKNHEPCQQNGHRAHWALVTGVLCELHGNSYEWKVCQQDAGYPALFHAVPSSDISFPKNCQAQHIHLCAKHGKSRHTAVWSMTNVANSNANLFELDPNKMRNGSFVVPEGGIFVGLCGKIVVMSNQR
;
A
#
# COMPACT_ATOMS: atom_id res chain seq x y z
N MET A 1 -6.12 -4.98 -25.96
CA MET A 1 -5.59 -5.56 -24.72
C MET A 1 -6.58 -5.23 -23.62
N THR A 2 -7.45 -6.18 -23.29
CA THR A 2 -8.41 -6.04 -22.20
C THR A 2 -7.70 -6.36 -20.91
N GLU A 3 -7.29 -5.34 -20.15
CA GLU A 3 -6.97 -5.50 -18.73
C GLU A 3 -8.23 -6.01 -18.03
N VAL A 4 -8.19 -7.25 -17.55
CA VAL A 4 -9.29 -7.82 -16.78
C VAL A 4 -8.99 -7.58 -15.31
N ASN A 5 -9.85 -6.75 -14.69
CA ASN A 5 -9.96 -6.64 -13.24
C ASN A 5 -10.25 -8.04 -12.66
N CYS A 6 -9.20 -8.71 -12.20
CA CYS A 6 -9.34 -9.82 -11.27
C CYS A 6 -9.94 -9.20 -10.01
N THR A 7 -11.23 -9.43 -9.76
CA THR A 7 -12.01 -8.71 -8.75
C THR A 7 -11.52 -9.07 -7.36
N SER A 8 -10.51 -8.32 -6.89
CA SER A 8 -9.95 -8.37 -5.55
C SER A 8 -11.03 -8.19 -4.46
N ALA A 9 -12.19 -7.63 -4.85
CA ALA A 9 -13.36 -7.48 -4.00
C ALA A 9 -14.02 -8.80 -3.53
N SER A 10 -13.86 -9.93 -4.24
CA SER A 10 -14.58 -11.18 -3.93
C SER A 10 -13.73 -12.23 -3.20
N VAL A 11 -12.41 -12.17 -3.32
CA VAL A 11 -11.47 -13.13 -2.75
C VAL A 11 -10.69 -12.50 -1.59
N ARG A 12 -11.06 -12.87 -0.37
CA ARG A 12 -10.56 -12.22 0.86
C ARG A 12 -9.17 -12.70 1.31
N ASP A 13 -8.75 -13.86 0.83
CA ASP A 13 -7.45 -14.47 1.18
C ASP A 13 -6.37 -14.03 0.19
N VAL A 14 -5.28 -13.45 0.69
CA VAL A 14 -4.17 -12.93 -0.14
C VAL A 14 -3.55 -14.05 -0.96
N LYS A 15 -3.33 -15.24 -0.37
CA LYS A 15 -2.70 -16.35 -1.08
C LYS A 15 -3.58 -16.82 -2.24
N LYS A 16 -4.89 -16.91 -2.05
CA LYS A 16 -5.85 -17.23 -3.10
C LYS A 16 -5.87 -16.17 -4.22
N GLN A 17 -5.91 -14.88 -3.88
CA GLN A 17 -5.79 -13.79 -4.88
C GLN A 17 -4.51 -13.95 -5.71
N CYS A 18 -3.36 -14.19 -5.05
CA CYS A 18 -2.10 -14.42 -5.74
C CYS A 18 -2.16 -15.61 -6.70
N ARG A 19 -2.73 -16.76 -6.28
CA ARG A 19 -2.88 -17.93 -7.16
C ARG A 19 -3.71 -17.61 -8.40
N GLU A 20 -4.83 -16.90 -8.24
CA GLU A 20 -5.71 -16.52 -9.36
C GLU A 20 -5.01 -15.55 -10.33
N ILE A 21 -4.28 -14.57 -9.80
CA ILE A 21 -3.44 -13.65 -10.61
C ILE A 21 -2.41 -14.44 -11.42
N ILE A 22 -1.67 -15.35 -10.76
CA ILE A 22 -0.62 -16.16 -11.41
C ILE A 22 -1.23 -17.05 -12.50
N GLN A 23 -2.35 -17.71 -12.22
CA GLN A 23 -3.06 -18.53 -13.19
C GLN A 23 -3.49 -17.72 -14.42
N HIS A 24 -4.04 -16.53 -14.21
CA HIS A 24 -4.46 -15.64 -15.29
C HIS A 24 -3.27 -15.19 -16.15
N ILE A 25 -2.18 -14.75 -15.54
CA ILE A 25 -0.96 -14.33 -16.25
C ILE A 25 -0.38 -15.49 -17.05
N THR A 26 -0.33 -16.69 -16.44
CA THR A 26 0.24 -17.88 -17.10
C THR A 26 -0.62 -18.34 -18.28
N ALA A 27 -1.95 -18.30 -18.15
CA ALA A 27 -2.87 -18.70 -19.21
C ALA A 27 -2.79 -17.79 -20.45
N ASN A 28 -2.43 -16.52 -20.27
CA ASN A 28 -2.33 -15.53 -21.34
C ASN A 28 -0.94 -15.41 -21.97
N ARG A 29 0.02 -16.29 -21.61
CA ARG A 29 1.35 -16.30 -22.23
C ARG A 29 1.38 -17.08 -23.53
N SER A 30 1.95 -16.46 -24.56
CA SER A 30 2.17 -17.06 -25.87
C SER A 30 3.26 -18.15 -25.85
N LEU A 31 4.16 -18.14 -24.86
CA LEU A 31 5.24 -19.12 -24.66
C LEU A 31 5.39 -19.41 -23.15
N GLN A 32 5.46 -20.67 -22.76
CA GLN A 32 5.78 -21.06 -21.38
C GLN A 32 7.22 -20.62 -21.05
N ALA A 33 7.37 -19.68 -20.12
CA ALA A 33 8.67 -19.45 -19.51
C ALA A 33 8.94 -20.66 -18.59
N GLU A 34 9.65 -21.67 -19.11
CA GLU A 34 9.87 -22.98 -18.45
C GLU A 34 10.54 -22.91 -17.05
N ASN A 35 10.91 -21.71 -16.55
CA ASN A 35 11.60 -21.53 -15.28
C ASN A 35 11.18 -20.28 -14.47
N SER A 36 9.95 -19.76 -14.68
CA SER A 36 9.44 -18.66 -13.84
C SER A 36 8.84 -19.17 -12.53
N LYS A 37 9.24 -18.55 -11.41
CA LYS A 37 8.68 -18.77 -10.07
C LYS A 37 8.16 -17.46 -9.51
N TRP A 38 7.23 -17.55 -8.56
CA TRP A 38 6.59 -16.41 -7.95
C TRP A 38 6.95 -16.32 -6.47
N LEU A 39 7.21 -15.11 -6.00
CA LEU A 39 7.43 -14.82 -4.59
C LEU A 39 6.33 -13.88 -4.08
N LEU A 40 5.59 -14.34 -3.08
CA LEU A 40 4.76 -13.50 -2.21
C LEU A 40 5.57 -13.16 -0.96
N CYS A 41 6.03 -11.92 -0.86
CA CYS A 41 6.66 -11.38 0.34
C CYS A 41 5.69 -10.42 1.01
N ASN A 42 5.01 -10.84 2.08
CA ASN A 42 3.97 -10.04 2.73
C ASN A 42 3.99 -10.22 4.25
N ARG A 43 3.76 -9.13 4.96
CA ARG A 43 3.54 -9.15 6.41
C ARG A 43 2.10 -8.75 6.71
N GLU A 44 1.39 -9.60 7.46
CA GLU A 44 0.03 -9.28 7.87
C GLU A 44 0.05 -8.23 8.99
N VAL A 45 -0.85 -7.25 8.87
CA VAL A 45 -1.07 -6.20 9.87
C VAL A 45 -2.56 -6.11 10.24
N PRO A 46 -2.92 -5.76 11.47
CA PRO A 46 -4.31 -5.50 11.83
C PRO A 46 -4.92 -4.39 10.95
N SER A 47 -6.18 -4.55 10.54
CA SER A 47 -6.88 -3.50 9.78
C SER A 47 -7.28 -2.35 10.69
N ARG A 48 -7.03 -1.11 10.25
CA ARG A 48 -7.53 0.11 10.87
C ARG A 48 -8.61 0.72 9.97
N LEU A 49 -9.86 0.71 10.42
CA LEU A 49 -10.96 1.32 9.68
C LEU A 49 -11.03 2.81 9.99
N GLN A 50 -11.25 3.64 8.97
CA GLN A 50 -11.30 5.10 9.12
C GLN A 50 -12.56 5.62 9.85
N GLY A 51 -13.54 4.75 10.08
CA GLY A 51 -14.83 5.10 10.66
C GLY A 51 -15.66 6.01 9.76
N LYS A 52 -16.41 6.94 10.36
CA LYS A 52 -17.28 7.89 9.66
C LYS A 52 -16.54 9.13 9.12
N LEU A 53 -15.32 9.37 9.59
CA LEU A 53 -14.51 10.54 9.23
C LEU A 53 -13.63 10.25 8.01
N PRO A 54 -13.17 11.29 7.27
CA PRO A 54 -12.27 11.14 6.12
C PRO A 54 -10.81 10.76 6.45
N ARG A 55 -10.58 9.99 7.53
CA ARG A 55 -9.26 9.68 8.13
C ARG A 55 -8.48 8.57 7.44
N CYS A 56 -8.58 8.45 6.12
CA CYS A 56 -7.93 7.35 5.40
C CYS A 56 -6.40 7.37 5.50
N GLY A 57 -5.78 8.56 5.41
CA GLY A 57 -4.33 8.73 5.60
C GLY A 57 -3.89 8.37 7.02
N LEU A 58 -4.66 8.78 8.03
CA LEU A 58 -4.37 8.47 9.44
C LEU A 58 -4.49 6.97 9.73
N SER A 59 -5.49 6.32 9.13
CA SER A 59 -5.67 4.87 9.23
C SER A 59 -4.51 4.12 8.57
N ALA A 60 -4.08 4.58 7.40
CA ALA A 60 -2.93 4.01 6.71
C ALA A 60 -1.63 4.19 7.52
N LEU A 61 -1.43 5.34 8.17
CA LEU A 61 -0.30 5.58 9.09
C LEU A 61 -0.31 4.65 10.30
N SER A 62 -1.45 4.48 10.97
CA SER A 62 -1.56 3.57 12.12
C SER A 62 -1.24 2.13 11.71
N MET A 63 -1.76 1.65 10.57
CA MET A 63 -1.37 0.33 10.03
C MET A 63 0.12 0.25 9.68
N ALA A 64 0.71 1.34 9.17
CA ALA A 64 2.12 1.39 8.82
C ALA A 64 3.00 1.33 10.07
N ASN A 65 2.58 1.98 11.16
CA ASN A 65 3.24 1.85 12.46
C ASN A 65 3.20 0.40 12.96
N ASP A 66 2.06 -0.28 12.89
CA ASP A 66 1.95 -1.70 13.27
C ASP A 66 2.81 -2.61 12.39
N LEU A 67 2.97 -2.28 11.10
CA LEU A 67 3.87 -3.00 10.19
C LEU A 67 5.33 -2.90 10.65
N LEU A 68 5.74 -1.75 11.18
CA LEU A 68 7.12 -1.47 11.57
C LEU A 68 7.49 -1.95 12.98
N ARG A 69 6.50 -2.13 13.87
CA ARG A 69 6.71 -2.63 15.23
C ARG A 69 7.12 -4.10 15.25
N ASN A 70 7.80 -4.53 16.31
CA ASN A 70 8.10 -5.95 16.49
C ASN A 70 6.82 -6.75 16.79
N PRO A 71 6.65 -7.96 16.21
CA PRO A 71 5.47 -8.80 16.44
C PRO A 71 5.18 -9.09 17.92
N ASP A 72 6.21 -9.23 18.74
CA ASP A 72 6.08 -9.54 20.17
C ASP A 72 5.42 -8.40 20.97
N ASP A 73 5.51 -7.18 20.46
CA ASP A 73 4.97 -5.95 21.08
C ASP A 73 3.46 -5.76 20.81
N LEU A 74 2.86 -6.63 19.98
CA LEU A 74 1.43 -6.64 19.65
C LEU A 74 0.59 -7.54 20.58
N SER A 75 1.25 -8.33 21.45
CA SER A 75 0.63 -9.43 22.23
C SER A 75 -0.17 -9.00 23.47
N LEU A 76 -0.25 -7.70 23.77
CA LEU A 76 -0.98 -7.17 24.91
C LEU A 76 -2.03 -6.18 24.41
N LYS A 77 -3.33 -6.51 24.50
CA LYS A 77 -4.44 -5.60 24.91
C LYS A 77 -5.82 -6.25 24.70
N SER A 78 -6.58 -6.37 25.79
CA SER A 78 -7.99 -6.76 25.79
C SER A 78 -8.98 -5.63 25.42
N ASP A 79 -8.49 -4.49 24.91
CA ASP A 79 -9.27 -3.29 24.54
C ASP A 79 -8.79 -2.64 23.22
N LEU A 80 -8.25 -3.44 22.28
CA LEU A 80 -7.61 -2.97 21.04
C LEU A 80 -8.43 -1.91 20.30
N ALA A 81 -9.73 -2.15 20.06
CA ALA A 81 -10.57 -1.23 19.30
C ALA A 81 -10.72 0.17 19.95
N ARG A 82 -10.76 0.26 21.28
CA ARG A 82 -10.82 1.55 21.99
C ARG A 82 -9.49 2.30 21.89
N HIS A 83 -8.38 1.57 21.99
CA HIS A 83 -7.05 2.15 21.82
C HIS A 83 -6.83 2.65 20.39
N GLU A 84 -7.31 1.91 19.38
CA GLU A 84 -7.22 2.27 17.96
C GLU A 84 -8.01 3.54 17.63
N GLU A 85 -9.26 3.65 18.09
CA GLU A 85 -10.07 4.86 17.86
C GLU A 85 -9.42 6.07 18.56
N GLN A 86 -8.95 5.88 19.79
CA GLN A 86 -8.28 6.94 20.55
C GLN A 86 -6.96 7.40 19.88
N GLU A 87 -6.22 6.47 19.27
CA GLU A 87 -5.02 6.77 18.49
C GLU A 87 -5.38 7.62 17.26
N LEU A 88 -6.40 7.22 16.48
CA LEU A 88 -6.85 7.97 15.31
C LEU A 88 -7.38 9.36 15.67
N ASP A 89 -8.03 9.51 16.83
CA ASP A 89 -8.46 10.81 17.35
C ASP A 89 -7.26 11.69 17.72
N ASN A 90 -6.21 11.11 18.31
CA ASN A 90 -5.01 11.87 18.67
C ASN A 90 -4.21 12.28 17.43
N LEU A 91 -4.09 11.40 16.43
CA LEU A 91 -3.54 11.73 15.12
C LEU A 91 -4.32 12.87 14.45
N LEU A 92 -5.65 12.83 14.50
CA LEU A 92 -6.50 13.90 13.96
C LEU A 92 -6.25 15.22 14.68
N LYS A 93 -6.24 15.23 16.02
CA LYS A 93 -5.96 16.44 16.80
C LYS A 93 -4.60 17.03 16.45
N LEU A 94 -3.58 16.20 16.27
CA LEU A 94 -2.26 16.67 15.86
C LEU A 94 -2.26 17.23 14.43
N ALA A 95 -2.92 16.56 13.49
CA ALA A 95 -3.07 17.04 12.13
C ALA A 95 -3.80 18.40 12.08
N GLN A 96 -4.84 18.58 12.88
CA GLN A 96 -5.56 19.86 13.03
C GLN A 96 -4.67 20.94 13.65
N LEU A 97 -3.94 20.61 14.72
CA LEU A 97 -3.01 21.53 15.38
C LEU A 97 -1.92 22.04 14.43
N ARG A 98 -1.42 21.17 13.54
CA ARG A 98 -0.43 21.52 12.50
C ARG A 98 -1.04 22.19 11.27
N GLY A 99 -2.36 22.29 11.20
CA GLY A 99 -3.07 22.84 10.05
C GLY A 99 -2.96 21.95 8.80
N PHE A 100 -2.77 20.64 8.97
CA PHE A 100 -2.68 19.67 7.88
C PHE A 100 -4.04 19.12 7.44
N SER A 101 -5.06 19.28 8.29
CA SER A 101 -6.39 18.71 8.09
C SER A 101 -7.43 19.46 8.92
N GLU A 102 -8.66 19.56 8.43
CA GLU A 102 -9.80 20.03 9.22
C GLU A 102 -10.62 18.88 9.81
N HIS A 103 -10.84 17.80 9.04
CA HIS A 103 -11.73 16.70 9.42
C HIS A 103 -11.07 15.32 9.38
N GLY A 104 -9.81 15.24 8.98
CA GLY A 104 -9.02 14.01 8.88
C GLY A 104 -8.56 13.64 7.49
N GLU A 105 -9.00 14.37 6.47
CA GLU A 105 -8.43 14.31 5.13
C GLU A 105 -6.93 14.60 5.16
N MET A 106 -6.18 13.96 4.26
CA MET A 106 -4.76 14.25 4.09
C MET A 106 -4.44 14.34 2.61
N TYR A 107 -4.32 15.57 2.12
CA TYR A 107 -4.06 15.88 0.71
C TYR A 107 -2.60 16.27 0.42
N SER A 108 -1.67 15.96 1.33
CA SER A 108 -0.23 16.13 1.12
C SER A 108 0.54 14.93 1.66
N ALA A 109 1.41 14.37 0.81
CA ALA A 109 2.35 13.33 1.20
C ALA A 109 3.38 13.84 2.22
N GLU A 110 3.81 15.10 2.10
CA GLU A 110 4.71 15.77 3.03
C GLU A 110 4.07 15.92 4.41
N ASN A 111 2.84 16.40 4.48
CA ASN A 111 2.11 16.53 5.75
C ASN A 111 1.86 15.16 6.38
N LEU A 112 1.55 14.12 5.59
CA LEU A 112 1.40 12.75 6.11
C LEU A 112 2.73 12.23 6.69
N ALA A 113 3.83 12.44 5.97
CA ALA A 113 5.17 12.04 6.41
C ALA A 113 5.60 12.80 7.67
N GLU A 114 5.31 14.09 7.76
CA GLU A 114 5.64 14.90 8.94
C GLU A 114 4.82 14.48 10.15
N LEU A 115 3.51 14.22 9.95
CA LEU A 115 2.65 13.69 10.99
C LEU A 115 3.16 12.35 11.54
N ALA A 116 3.66 11.48 10.66
CA ALA A 116 4.22 10.19 11.05
C ALA A 116 5.52 10.33 11.86
N LYS A 117 6.42 11.24 11.45
CA LYS A 117 7.64 11.55 12.19
C LYS A 117 7.32 12.09 13.58
N GLU A 118 6.38 13.03 13.69
CA GLU A 118 6.07 13.68 14.96
C GLU A 118 5.30 12.75 15.91
N PHE A 119 4.32 12.00 15.40
CA PHE A 119 3.46 11.17 16.23
C PHE A 119 4.10 9.85 16.63
N TYR A 120 4.82 9.21 15.72
CA TYR A 120 5.41 7.87 15.93
C TYR A 120 6.93 7.87 16.08
N GLY A 121 7.61 8.94 15.70
CA GLY A 121 9.07 8.98 15.67
C GLY A 121 9.70 8.25 14.47
N HIS A 122 8.93 7.79 13.49
CA HIS A 122 9.49 7.04 12.35
C HIS A 122 10.28 7.93 11.39
N LYS A 123 11.28 7.35 10.72
CA LYS A 123 11.95 8.01 9.60
C LYS A 123 11.03 7.93 8.38
N CYS A 124 10.68 9.09 7.82
CA CYS A 124 9.83 9.18 6.64
C CYS A 124 10.53 9.92 5.50
N ILE A 125 10.44 9.38 4.29
CA ILE A 125 10.92 9.98 3.05
C ILE A 125 9.74 10.06 2.08
N VAL A 126 9.54 11.23 1.47
CA VAL A 126 8.60 11.39 0.36
C VAL A 126 9.37 11.23 -0.94
N LEU A 127 8.91 10.33 -1.79
CA LEU A 127 9.50 10.12 -3.12
C LEU A 127 8.61 10.75 -4.19
N ASN A 128 9.25 11.46 -5.12
CA ASN A 128 8.62 11.99 -6.31
C ASN A 128 8.83 10.99 -7.47
N GLY A 129 7.81 10.78 -8.29
CA GLY A 129 7.80 9.77 -9.35
C GLY A 129 7.03 8.49 -9.01
N GLY A 130 6.30 8.49 -7.90
CA GLY A 130 5.35 7.44 -7.54
C GLY A 130 6.01 6.07 -7.40
N LEU A 131 5.45 5.08 -8.09
CA LEU A 131 5.92 3.69 -8.08
C LEU A 131 6.77 3.34 -9.32
N ASN A 132 7.34 4.34 -10.02
CA ASN A 132 8.03 4.12 -11.29
C ASN A 132 9.32 3.30 -11.16
N ASP A 133 10.05 3.41 -10.04
CA ASP A 133 11.21 2.56 -9.75
C ASP A 133 10.78 1.29 -9.01
N GLY A 134 10.19 0.35 -9.76
CA GLY A 134 9.66 -0.90 -9.17
C GLY A 134 10.69 -1.70 -8.39
N ASN A 135 11.96 -1.70 -8.82
CA ASN A 135 13.01 -2.43 -8.11
C ASN A 135 13.31 -1.80 -6.74
N PHE A 136 13.42 -0.46 -6.69
CA PHE A 136 13.58 0.25 -5.43
C PHE A 136 12.38 0.02 -4.51
N ILE A 137 11.15 0.16 -5.01
CA ILE A 137 9.93 -0.02 -4.22
C ILE A 137 9.82 -1.43 -3.65
N VAL A 138 10.07 -2.45 -4.48
CA VAL A 138 10.06 -3.83 -4.00
C VAL A 138 11.15 -4.03 -2.95
N SER A 139 12.35 -3.49 -3.15
CA SER A 139 13.44 -3.57 -2.16
C SER A 139 13.05 -2.94 -0.82
N GLU A 140 12.38 -1.78 -0.81
CA GLU A 140 11.90 -1.14 0.41
C GLU A 140 10.87 -2.02 1.12
N ILE A 141 9.88 -2.55 0.39
CA ILE A 141 8.82 -3.39 0.96
C ILE A 141 9.40 -4.70 1.51
N THR A 142 10.26 -5.38 0.75
CA THR A 142 10.87 -6.65 1.19
C THR A 142 11.88 -6.44 2.31
N GLY A 143 12.51 -5.27 2.38
CA GLY A 143 13.40 -4.87 3.47
C GLY A 143 12.68 -4.50 4.77
N GLY A 144 11.34 -4.47 4.75
CA GLY A 144 10.51 -4.18 5.92
C GLY A 144 10.11 -2.72 6.10
N SER A 145 10.40 -1.84 5.14
CA SER A 145 9.85 -0.48 5.11
C SER A 145 8.35 -0.53 4.82
N ALA A 146 7.60 0.42 5.38
CA ALA A 146 6.21 0.64 5.07
C ALA A 146 6.09 1.64 3.91
N VAL A 147 5.38 1.27 2.85
CA VAL A 147 5.12 2.17 1.70
C VAL A 147 3.65 2.59 1.72
N LEU A 148 3.41 3.90 1.77
CA LEU A 148 2.09 4.50 1.74
C LEU A 148 1.90 5.20 0.39
N VAL A 149 0.76 4.93 -0.25
CA VAL A 149 0.44 5.49 -1.57
C VAL A 149 -0.96 6.06 -1.56
N ALA A 150 -1.09 7.30 -2.03
CA ALA A 150 -2.37 7.87 -2.39
C ALA A 150 -2.76 7.37 -3.79
N TYR A 151 -4.01 6.99 -3.97
CA TYR A 151 -4.54 6.52 -5.26
C TYR A 151 -5.99 6.97 -5.42
N ASP A 152 -6.50 6.96 -6.63
CA ASP A 152 -7.91 7.27 -6.91
C ASP A 152 -8.76 6.01 -6.77
N ALA A 153 -9.67 6.00 -5.80
CA ALA A 153 -10.39 4.79 -5.42
C ALA A 153 -11.74 4.67 -6.12
N ASP A 154 -11.98 3.55 -6.80
CA ASP A 154 -13.28 3.25 -7.41
C ASP A 154 -14.32 2.75 -6.37
N LYS A 155 -15.56 2.49 -6.79
CA LYS A 155 -16.69 2.06 -5.95
C LYS A 155 -16.38 0.77 -5.20
N ASN A 156 -15.61 -0.13 -5.81
CA ASN A 156 -15.10 -1.37 -5.21
C ASN A 156 -13.76 -1.19 -4.46
N HIS A 157 -13.27 0.05 -4.34
CA HIS A 157 -11.98 0.43 -3.74
C HIS A 157 -10.73 0.05 -4.52
N GLU A 158 -10.86 -0.52 -5.73
CA GLU A 158 -9.72 -0.75 -6.61
C GLU A 158 -9.18 0.58 -7.16
N PRO A 159 -7.89 0.62 -7.56
CA PRO A 159 -7.33 1.79 -8.22
C PRO A 159 -8.01 2.07 -9.57
N CYS A 160 -8.37 3.33 -9.80
CA CYS A 160 -8.90 3.80 -11.07
C CYS A 160 -8.22 5.12 -11.49
N GLN A 161 -8.68 5.72 -12.59
CA GLN A 161 -8.15 6.97 -13.13
C GLN A 161 -9.31 7.96 -13.38
N GLN A 162 -9.84 8.56 -12.31
CA GLN A 162 -10.96 9.54 -12.33
C GLN A 162 -10.50 10.90 -11.78
N ASN A 163 -9.35 11.38 -12.27
CA ASN A 163 -8.69 12.65 -11.92
C ASN A 163 -8.39 12.89 -10.41
N GLY A 164 -8.51 11.88 -9.54
CA GLY A 164 -8.25 12.02 -8.11
C GLY A 164 -9.46 12.47 -7.28
N HIS A 165 -10.66 12.48 -7.86
CA HIS A 165 -11.88 12.89 -7.16
C HIS A 165 -12.15 12.05 -5.91
N ARG A 166 -11.70 10.79 -5.93
CA ARG A 166 -11.80 9.85 -4.82
C ARG A 166 -10.43 9.44 -4.29
N ALA A 167 -9.48 10.39 -4.27
CA ALA A 167 -8.18 10.23 -3.63
C ALA A 167 -8.30 9.55 -2.26
N HIS A 168 -7.52 8.50 -2.06
CA HIS A 168 -7.56 7.62 -0.91
C HIS A 168 -6.16 7.10 -0.61
N TRP A 169 -5.85 6.89 0.67
CA TRP A 169 -4.56 6.34 1.09
C TRP A 169 -4.65 4.83 1.30
N ALA A 170 -3.62 4.12 0.86
CA ALA A 170 -3.38 2.72 1.17
C ALA A 170 -1.96 2.52 1.73
N LEU A 171 -1.82 1.55 2.62
CA LEU A 171 -0.57 0.94 3.01
C LEU A 171 -0.29 -0.26 2.11
N VAL A 172 0.93 -0.35 1.60
CA VAL A 172 1.47 -1.55 0.96
C VAL A 172 2.15 -2.41 2.00
N THR A 173 1.65 -3.63 2.21
CA THR A 173 2.11 -4.57 3.24
C THR A 173 3.01 -5.67 2.69
N GLY A 174 3.11 -5.76 1.37
CA GLY A 174 3.83 -6.82 0.69
C GLY A 174 3.78 -6.72 -0.83
N VAL A 175 4.49 -7.63 -1.49
CA VAL A 175 4.57 -7.73 -2.95
C VAL A 175 4.36 -9.18 -3.38
N LEU A 176 3.70 -9.35 -4.52
CA LEU A 176 3.77 -10.55 -5.33
C LEU A 176 4.56 -10.21 -6.59
N CYS A 177 5.55 -11.02 -6.92
CA CYS A 177 6.43 -10.76 -8.05
C CYS A 177 6.83 -12.06 -8.74
N GLU A 178 7.05 -11.96 -10.04
CA GLU A 178 7.61 -13.04 -10.82
C GLU A 178 9.12 -12.89 -10.98
N LEU A 179 9.82 -13.98 -10.72
CA LEU A 179 11.25 -14.10 -10.83
C LEU A 179 11.61 -15.10 -11.94
N HIS A 180 12.52 -14.70 -12.82
CA HIS A 180 13.01 -15.52 -13.91
C HIS A 180 14.35 -16.15 -13.55
N GLY A 181 14.47 -17.47 -13.70
CA GLY A 181 15.71 -18.20 -13.46
C GLY A 181 15.89 -18.64 -12.00
N ASN A 182 17.08 -19.17 -11.70
CA ASN A 182 17.36 -19.88 -10.44
C ASN A 182 18.28 -19.10 -9.49
N SER A 183 18.44 -17.79 -9.67
CA SER A 183 19.38 -16.97 -8.90
C SER A 183 18.87 -16.52 -7.52
N TYR A 184 17.72 -17.01 -7.08
CA TYR A 184 17.14 -16.66 -5.77
C TYR A 184 17.21 -17.87 -4.82
N GLU A 185 17.55 -17.62 -3.55
CA GLU A 185 17.69 -18.65 -2.52
C GLU A 185 16.31 -19.13 -2.02
N TRP A 186 15.62 -19.93 -2.83
CA TRP A 186 14.26 -20.41 -2.52
C TRP A 186 14.16 -21.26 -1.24
N LYS A 187 15.29 -21.75 -0.70
CA LYS A 187 15.33 -22.59 0.51
C LYS A 187 14.85 -21.87 1.76
N VAL A 188 14.96 -20.54 1.81
CA VAL A 188 14.48 -19.74 2.95
C VAL A 188 12.99 -19.39 2.83
N CYS A 189 12.35 -19.76 1.72
CA CYS A 189 10.94 -19.50 1.48
C CYS A 189 10.10 -20.74 1.73
N GLN A 190 8.87 -20.53 2.18
CA GLN A 190 7.89 -21.59 2.29
C GLN A 190 7.19 -21.79 0.94
N GLN A 191 7.24 -22.99 0.36
CA GLN A 191 6.48 -23.29 -0.84
C GLN A 191 4.97 -23.29 -0.57
N ASP A 192 4.18 -22.76 -1.50
CA ASP A 192 2.73 -22.75 -1.40
C ASP A 192 2.14 -24.16 -1.63
N ALA A 193 1.25 -24.58 -0.72
CA ALA A 193 0.61 -25.90 -0.81
C ALA A 193 -0.37 -26.03 -1.99
N GLY A 194 -0.93 -24.92 -2.47
CA GLY A 194 -1.93 -24.90 -3.55
C GLY A 194 -1.36 -24.55 -4.93
N TYR A 195 -0.08 -24.15 -5.02
CA TYR A 195 0.54 -23.76 -6.28
C TYR A 195 2.07 -23.94 -6.23
N PRO A 196 2.64 -25.00 -6.83
CA PRO A 196 4.06 -25.36 -6.66
C PRO A 196 5.08 -24.30 -7.08
N ALA A 197 4.74 -23.41 -8.01
CA ALA A 197 5.63 -22.34 -8.45
C ALA A 197 5.51 -21.05 -7.61
N LEU A 198 4.68 -21.02 -6.56
CA LEU A 198 4.53 -19.90 -5.63
C LEU A 198 5.25 -20.20 -4.32
N PHE A 199 6.02 -19.23 -3.84
CA PHE A 199 6.76 -19.27 -2.59
C PHE A 199 6.41 -18.06 -1.72
N HIS A 200 6.50 -18.24 -0.41
CA HIS A 200 6.15 -17.25 0.61
C HIS A 200 7.39 -16.85 1.41
N ALA A 201 7.52 -15.55 1.65
CA ALA A 201 8.49 -14.98 2.56
C ALA A 201 7.84 -13.87 3.40
N VAL A 202 8.49 -13.51 4.50
CA VAL A 202 8.15 -12.34 5.31
C VAL A 202 9.22 -11.28 5.07
N PRO A 203 8.86 -9.99 4.91
CA PRO A 203 9.82 -8.90 4.82
C PRO A 203 10.88 -8.95 5.92
N SER A 204 12.15 -8.83 5.54
CA SER A 204 13.31 -8.80 6.42
C SER A 204 14.47 -8.08 5.73
N SER A 205 15.32 -7.42 6.51
CA SER A 205 16.59 -6.84 6.03
C SER A 205 17.53 -7.87 5.41
N ASP A 206 17.34 -9.16 5.71
CA ASP A 206 18.15 -10.25 5.18
C ASP A 206 17.71 -10.69 3.78
N ILE A 207 16.57 -10.19 3.29
CA ILE A 207 16.07 -10.50 1.95
C ILE A 207 16.63 -9.48 0.96
N SER A 208 17.64 -9.89 0.19
CA SER A 208 18.06 -9.16 -1.00
C SER A 208 17.17 -9.56 -2.17
N PHE A 209 16.32 -8.64 -2.62
CA PHE A 209 15.43 -8.92 -3.74
C PHE A 209 16.19 -8.88 -5.08
N PRO A 210 15.98 -9.85 -5.98
CA PRO A 210 16.80 -9.95 -7.17
C PRO A 210 16.38 -8.92 -8.24
N LYS A 211 17.37 -8.28 -8.85
CA LYS A 211 17.21 -7.16 -9.80
C LYS A 211 16.50 -7.51 -11.12
N ASN A 212 16.12 -8.77 -11.30
CA ASN A 212 15.56 -9.34 -12.52
C ASN A 212 14.03 -9.51 -12.48
N CYS A 213 13.36 -8.85 -11.54
CA CYS A 213 11.90 -8.85 -11.50
C CYS A 213 11.33 -8.15 -12.74
N GLN A 214 10.34 -8.78 -13.36
CA GLN A 214 9.62 -8.17 -14.48
C GLN A 214 8.66 -7.13 -13.93
N ALA A 215 8.89 -5.84 -14.24
CA ALA A 215 8.08 -4.74 -13.73
C ALA A 215 6.58 -4.93 -13.99
N GLN A 216 6.23 -5.51 -15.14
CA GLN A 216 4.86 -5.82 -15.56
C GLN A 216 4.18 -6.92 -14.73
N HIS A 217 4.91 -7.69 -13.92
CA HIS A 217 4.38 -8.77 -13.10
C HIS A 217 4.53 -8.49 -11.59
N ILE A 218 4.77 -7.24 -11.20
CA ILE A 218 4.74 -6.82 -9.80
C ILE A 218 3.31 -6.45 -9.40
N HIS A 219 2.85 -7.06 -8.31
CA HIS A 219 1.59 -6.75 -7.66
C HIS A 219 1.85 -6.39 -6.20
N LEU A 220 1.03 -5.50 -5.64
CA LEU A 220 1.15 -4.97 -4.30
C LEU A 220 0.02 -5.54 -3.42
N CYS A 221 0.38 -6.06 -2.25
CA CYS A 221 -0.58 -6.33 -1.19
C CYS A 221 -0.91 -5.01 -0.50
N ALA A 222 -2.17 -4.55 -0.62
CA ALA A 222 -2.59 -3.23 -0.16
C ALA A 222 -3.71 -3.32 0.88
N LYS A 223 -3.61 -2.48 1.91
CA LYS A 223 -4.63 -2.26 2.95
C LYS A 223 -5.04 -0.80 3.00
N HIS A 224 -6.32 -0.55 3.22
CA HIS A 224 -6.88 0.80 3.24
C HIS A 224 -8.03 0.90 4.26
N GLY A 225 -8.38 2.12 4.66
CA GLY A 225 -9.28 2.37 5.79
C GLY A 225 -10.76 2.00 5.61
N LYS A 226 -11.18 1.49 4.43
CA LYS A 226 -12.58 1.17 4.13
C LYS A 226 -12.89 -0.32 4.11
N SER A 227 -11.87 -1.17 4.24
CA SER A 227 -12.02 -2.63 4.18
C SER A 227 -11.17 -3.30 5.24
N ARG A 228 -11.60 -4.47 5.70
CA ARG A 228 -10.79 -5.36 6.56
C ARG A 228 -9.90 -6.30 5.73
N HIS A 229 -10.07 -6.29 4.42
CA HIS A 229 -9.38 -7.21 3.52
C HIS A 229 -8.12 -6.56 2.96
N THR A 230 -7.05 -7.35 2.87
CA THR A 230 -5.90 -6.99 2.04
C THR A 230 -6.24 -7.34 0.60
N ALA A 231 -6.14 -6.38 -0.29
CA ALA A 231 -6.30 -6.58 -1.73
C ALA A 231 -4.93 -6.78 -2.39
N VAL A 232 -4.88 -7.48 -3.52
CA VAL A 232 -3.67 -7.61 -4.34
C VAL A 232 -3.89 -6.87 -5.66
N TRP A 233 -3.19 -5.76 -5.86
CA TRP A 233 -3.35 -4.89 -7.03
C TRP A 233 -2.12 -4.92 -7.93
N SER A 234 -2.29 -4.80 -9.24
CA SER A 234 -1.18 -4.54 -10.17
C SER A 234 -0.44 -3.26 -9.77
N MET A 235 0.89 -3.31 -9.65
CA MET A 235 1.69 -2.12 -9.32
C MET A 235 1.50 -1.03 -10.37
N THR A 236 1.41 -1.41 -11.65
CA THR A 236 1.14 -0.50 -12.76
C THR A 236 -0.19 0.24 -12.58
N ASN A 237 -1.25 -0.46 -12.17
CA ASN A 237 -2.56 0.18 -11.98
C ASN A 237 -2.54 1.17 -10.81
N VAL A 238 -1.85 0.82 -9.72
CA VAL A 238 -1.66 1.74 -8.58
C VAL A 238 -0.81 2.94 -9.00
N ALA A 239 0.27 2.74 -9.76
CA ALA A 239 1.13 3.80 -10.26
C ALA A 239 0.36 4.79 -11.14
N ASN A 240 -0.42 4.28 -12.10
CA ASN A 240 -1.25 5.10 -12.98
C ASN A 240 -2.32 5.85 -12.20
N SER A 241 -2.93 5.20 -11.20
CA SER A 241 -3.93 5.83 -10.33
C SER A 241 -3.33 6.96 -9.47
N ASN A 242 -2.13 6.75 -8.91
CA ASN A 242 -1.37 7.77 -8.17
C ASN A 242 -0.93 8.94 -9.06
N ALA A 243 -0.52 8.65 -10.31
CA ALA A 243 -0.14 9.66 -11.29
C ALA A 243 -1.33 10.43 -11.89
N ASN A 244 -2.56 10.04 -11.56
CA ASN A 244 -3.81 10.66 -12.02
C ASN A 244 -4.46 11.57 -10.95
N LEU A 245 -3.81 11.80 -9.80
CA LEU A 245 -4.35 12.62 -8.72
C LEU A 245 -4.23 14.12 -9.03
N PHE A 246 -5.04 14.61 -9.97
CA PHE A 246 -4.93 15.96 -10.51
C PHE A 246 -5.72 17.00 -9.71
N GLU A 247 -6.96 16.71 -9.34
CA GLU A 247 -7.84 17.70 -8.72
C GLU A 247 -8.72 17.15 -7.60
N LEU A 248 -8.98 18.01 -6.61
CA LEU A 248 -10.00 17.72 -5.60
C LEU A 248 -11.36 17.71 -6.29
N ASP A 249 -12.21 16.73 -5.96
CA ASP A 249 -13.58 16.64 -6.49
C ASP A 249 -14.28 18.02 -6.45
N PRO A 250 -14.70 18.55 -7.61
CA PRO A 250 -15.36 19.86 -7.68
C PRO A 250 -16.58 19.99 -6.77
N ASN A 251 -17.28 18.90 -6.46
CA ASN A 251 -18.39 18.91 -5.51
C ASN A 251 -17.92 19.09 -4.07
N LYS A 252 -16.77 18.51 -3.70
CA LYS A 252 -16.16 18.73 -2.39
C LYS A 252 -15.73 20.19 -2.26
N MET A 253 -15.02 20.72 -3.26
CA MET A 253 -14.58 22.13 -3.25
C MET A 253 -15.73 23.13 -3.05
N ARG A 254 -16.92 22.85 -3.57
CA ARG A 254 -18.10 23.73 -3.40
C ARG A 254 -18.75 23.65 -2.02
N ASN A 255 -18.67 22.49 -1.37
CA ASN A 255 -19.56 22.15 -0.25
C ASN A 255 -18.85 21.92 1.08
N GLY A 256 -17.53 22.10 1.15
CA GLY A 256 -16.76 21.86 2.35
C GLY A 256 -15.49 22.70 2.41
N SER A 257 -14.91 22.76 3.60
CA SER A 257 -13.58 23.31 3.83
C SER A 257 -12.59 22.15 3.93
N PHE A 258 -11.45 22.29 3.26
CA PHE A 258 -10.43 21.26 3.16
C PHE A 258 -9.06 21.92 3.18
N VAL A 259 -8.12 21.35 3.93
CA VAL A 259 -6.71 21.74 3.82
C VAL A 259 -6.11 21.07 2.59
N VAL A 260 -5.75 21.87 1.59
CA VAL A 260 -5.08 21.42 0.38
C VAL A 260 -3.83 22.28 0.16
N PRO A 261 -2.69 21.71 -0.28
CA PRO A 261 -1.51 22.49 -0.62
C PRO A 261 -1.78 23.55 -1.69
N GLU A 262 -0.94 24.58 -1.72
CA GLU A 262 -0.89 25.51 -2.85
C GLU A 262 -0.57 24.72 -4.14
N GLY A 263 -1.39 24.91 -5.18
CA GLY A 263 -1.34 24.08 -6.39
C GLY A 263 -2.19 22.80 -6.34
N GLY A 264 -2.96 22.59 -5.27
CA GLY A 264 -3.99 21.55 -5.20
C GLY A 264 -3.44 20.17 -4.88
N ILE A 265 -4.31 19.15 -5.05
CA ILE A 265 -3.92 17.75 -4.81
C ILE A 265 -2.85 17.26 -5.79
N PHE A 266 -2.74 17.90 -6.97
CA PHE A 266 -1.67 17.62 -7.92
C PHE A 266 -0.30 17.80 -7.26
N VAL A 267 -0.06 18.95 -6.65
CA VAL A 267 1.18 19.21 -5.92
C VAL A 267 1.27 18.34 -4.67
N GLY A 268 0.16 18.10 -3.97
CA GLY A 268 0.18 17.37 -2.71
C GLY A 268 0.40 15.86 -2.81
N LEU A 269 -0.12 15.21 -3.86
CA LEU A 269 -0.25 13.74 -3.92
C LEU A 269 0.20 13.12 -5.25
N CYS A 270 0.06 13.84 -6.37
CA CYS A 270 0.25 13.25 -7.70
C CYS A 270 1.69 12.75 -7.88
N GLY A 271 1.84 11.46 -8.18
CA GLY A 271 3.17 10.86 -8.35
C GLY A 271 4.00 10.89 -7.07
N LYS A 272 3.39 10.94 -5.89
CA LYS A 272 4.07 10.91 -4.60
C LYS A 272 3.68 9.70 -3.77
N ILE A 273 4.69 9.16 -3.08
CA ILE A 273 4.52 8.11 -2.07
C ILE A 273 5.32 8.47 -0.82
N VAL A 274 4.94 7.89 0.32
CA VAL A 274 5.68 8.02 1.57
C VAL A 274 6.28 6.67 1.91
N VAL A 275 7.60 6.63 2.09
CA VAL A 275 8.32 5.47 2.62
C VAL A 275 8.66 5.73 4.08
N MET A 276 8.23 4.83 4.95
CA MET A 276 8.39 4.92 6.39
C MET A 276 9.20 3.73 6.90
N SER A 277 10.17 3.99 7.77
CA SER A 277 11.09 2.98 8.30
C SER A 277 11.40 3.27 9.76
N ASN A 278 11.81 2.24 10.50
CA ASN A 278 12.30 2.41 11.87
C ASN A 278 13.51 3.36 11.89
N GLN A 279 13.67 4.13 12.98
CA GLN A 279 14.92 4.87 13.19
C GLN A 279 16.05 3.85 13.32
N ARG A 280 16.98 3.85 12.37
CA ARG A 280 18.22 3.07 12.45
C ARG A 280 19.23 3.81 13.32
#